data_AF-A0A9E2RFT5-F1
#
_entry.id   AF-A0A9E2RFT5-F1
#
_cell.length_a   1.000
_cell.length_b   1.000
_cell.length_c   1.000
_cell.angle_alpha   90.00
_cell.angle_beta   90.00
_cell.angle_gamma   90.00
#
_symmetry.space_group_name_H-M   'P 1'
#
loop_
_entity.id
_entity.type
_entity.pdbx_description
1 polymer ?
#
loop_
_entity_poly.entity_id
_entity_poly.type
_entity_poly.pdbx_seq_one_letter_code
_entity_poly.pdbx_strand_id
1 'polypeptide(L)'
;MHTHPVADVVIRLVALVWAFCMSLAGMWLAAGTAQLWGAWRLPALCAGVGVVAGAQVVFLAMVADRYFPRAHPLLVLVCEVVGFVIFVLGLVAAAWMLWNE
;
A
#
# COMPACT_ATOMS: atom_id res chain seq x y z
N MET A 1 6.57 27.78 8.40
CA MET A 1 6.07 27.29 7.10
C MET A 1 4.57 27.10 7.27
N HIS A 2 3.75 28.07 6.89
CA HIS A 2 2.29 28.01 7.05
C HIS A 2 1.73 27.12 5.94
N THR A 3 1.41 25.85 6.24
CA THR A 3 0.59 25.05 5.35
C THR A 3 -0.83 25.61 5.41
N HIS A 4 -1.41 25.90 4.24
CA HIS A 4 -2.81 26.31 4.18
C HIS A 4 -3.67 25.12 4.62
N PRO A 5 -4.58 25.28 5.60
CA PRO A 5 -5.36 24.16 6.15
C PRO A 5 -6.19 23.45 5.08
N VAL A 6 -6.54 24.16 3.99
CA VAL A 6 -7.25 23.61 2.84
C VAL A 6 -6.35 22.67 2.02
N ALA A 7 -5.08 23.02 1.81
CA ALA A 7 -4.13 22.19 1.07
C ALA A 7 -3.88 20.86 1.79
N ASP A 8 -3.72 20.90 3.11
CA ASP A 8 -3.53 19.69 3.93
C ASP A 8 -4.74 18.75 3.87
N VAL A 9 -5.96 19.30 3.85
CA VAL A 9 -7.19 18.50 3.70
C VAL A 9 -7.27 17.87 2.30
N VAL A 10 -6.94 18.62 1.26
CA VAL A 10 -6.95 18.13 -0.13
C VAL A 10 -5.94 16.99 -0.30
N ILE A 11 -4.70 17.16 0.18
CA ILE A 11 -3.66 16.12 0.11
C ILE A 11 -4.12 14.83 0.83
N ARG A 12 -4.78 14.96 1.98
CA ARG A 12 -5.31 13.81 2.74
C ARG A 12 -6.45 13.10 2.02
N LEU A 13 -7.36 13.84 1.38
CA LEU A 13 -8.44 13.26 0.60
C LEU A 13 -7.89 12.51 -0.63
N VAL A 14 -6.90 13.10 -1.31
CA VAL A 14 -6.21 12.46 -2.43
C VAL A 14 -5.50 11.19 -1.95
N ALA A 15 -4.79 11.23 -0.83
CA ALA A 15 -4.13 10.07 -0.24
C ALA A 15 -5.12 8.97 0.17
N LEU A 16 -6.29 9.34 0.72
CA LEU A 16 -7.36 8.41 1.06
C LEU A 16 -7.91 7.72 -0.20
N VAL A 17 -8.24 8.49 -1.24
CA VAL A 17 -8.76 7.97 -2.51
C VAL A 17 -7.72 7.07 -3.16
N TRP A 18 -6.44 7.48 -3.16
CA TRP A 18 -5.34 6.67 -3.66
C TRP A 18 -5.21 5.34 -2.91
N ALA A 19 -5.16 5.38 -1.58
CA ALA A 19 -5.07 4.19 -0.75
C ALA A 19 -6.27 3.26 -0.94
N PHE A 20 -7.47 3.81 -1.09
CA PHE A 20 -8.68 3.04 -1.38
C PHE A 20 -8.60 2.34 -2.74
N CYS A 21 -8.25 3.08 -3.80
CA CYS A 21 -8.08 2.54 -5.15
C CYS A 21 -6.99 1.46 -5.20
N MET A 22 -5.84 1.70 -4.58
CA MET A 22 -4.74 0.73 -4.53
C MET A 22 -5.10 -0.51 -3.69
N SER A 23 -5.82 -0.34 -2.58
CA SER A 23 -6.31 -1.48 -1.80
C SER A 23 -7.29 -2.34 -2.60
N LEU A 24 -8.22 -1.71 -3.33
CA LEU A 24 -9.13 -2.40 -4.25
C LEU A 24 -8.38 -3.10 -5.37
N ALA A 25 -7.41 -2.44 -6.01
CA ALA A 25 -6.61 -3.02 -7.07
C ALA A 25 -5.78 -4.22 -6.57
N GLY A 26 -5.14 -4.10 -5.41
CA GLY A 26 -4.37 -5.18 -4.80
C GLY A 26 -5.24 -6.36 -4.36
N MET A 27 -6.43 -6.10 -3.79
CA MET A 27 -7.43 -7.14 -3.50
C MET A 27 -7.95 -7.79 -4.78
N TRP A 28 -8.18 -7.03 -5.84
CA TRP A 28 -8.65 -7.57 -7.12
C TRP A 28 -7.59 -8.47 -7.76
N LEU A 29 -6.31 -8.06 -7.73
CA LEU A 29 -5.19 -8.88 -8.17
C LEU A 29 -5.05 -10.16 -7.33
N ALA A 30 -5.14 -10.05 -6.00
CA ALA A 30 -5.04 -11.18 -5.10
C ALA A 30 -6.24 -12.14 -5.22
N ALA A 31 -7.46 -11.64 -5.34
CA ALA A 31 -8.68 -12.45 -5.46
C ALA A 31 -8.84 -13.05 -6.87
N GLY A 32 -8.41 -12.33 -7.92
CA GLY A 32 -8.39 -12.80 -9.30
C GLY A 32 -7.43 -13.97 -9.54
N THR A 33 -6.51 -14.23 -8.61
CA THR A 33 -5.63 -15.42 -8.68
C THR A 33 -6.37 -16.75 -8.63
N ALA A 34 -7.60 -16.80 -8.09
CA ALA A 34 -8.39 -18.02 -8.10
C ALA A 34 -8.74 -18.50 -9.55
N GLN A 35 -8.81 -17.56 -10.50
CA GLN A 35 -9.07 -17.85 -11.92
C GLN A 35 -7.79 -18.01 -12.76
N LEU A 36 -6.63 -17.59 -12.25
CA LEU A 36 -5.34 -17.80 -12.91
C LEU A 36 -4.87 -19.25 -12.67
N TRP A 37 -4.66 -20.01 -13.74
CA TRP A 37 -4.11 -21.37 -13.68
C TRP A 37 -2.61 -21.34 -14.00
N GLY A 38 -1.82 -22.14 -13.28
CA GLY A 38 -0.38 -22.28 -13.55
C GLY A 38 0.51 -21.21 -12.90
N ALA A 39 1.65 -20.94 -13.54
CA ALA A 39 2.79 -20.23 -12.96
C ALA A 39 2.48 -18.75 -12.58
N TRP A 40 1.60 -18.09 -13.33
CA TRP A 40 1.10 -16.72 -13.11
C TRP A 40 0.32 -16.47 -11.80
N ARG A 41 -0.06 -17.52 -11.09
CA ARG A 41 -0.91 -17.42 -9.90
C ARG A 41 -0.17 -16.85 -8.68
N LEU A 42 1.08 -17.25 -8.48
CA LEU A 42 1.93 -16.76 -7.39
C LEU A 42 2.38 -15.29 -7.59
N PRO A 43 2.89 -14.89 -8.77
CA PRO A 43 3.28 -13.50 -9.05
C PRO A 43 2.12 -12.52 -8.81
N ALA A 44 0.91 -12.86 -9.27
CA ALA A 44 -0.27 -12.03 -9.11
C ALA A 44 -0.70 -11.86 -7.64
N LEU A 45 -0.52 -12.91 -6.82
CA LEU A 45 -0.76 -12.87 -5.37
C LEU A 45 0.25 -11.97 -4.66
N CYS A 46 1.54 -12.13 -4.97
CA CYS A 46 2.61 -11.30 -4.40
C CYS A 46 2.47 -9.82 -4.80
N ALA A 47 2.13 -9.55 -6.06
CA ALA A 47 1.85 -8.20 -6.54
C ALA A 47 0.63 -7.61 -5.83
N GLY A 48 -0.46 -8.37 -5.71
CA GLY A 48 -1.68 -7.93 -5.03
C GLY A 48 -1.43 -7.56 -3.57
N VAL A 49 -0.77 -8.43 -2.81
CA VAL A 49 -0.39 -8.17 -1.41
C VAL A 49 0.55 -6.97 -1.29
N GLY A 50 1.53 -6.87 -2.19
CA GLY A 50 2.44 -5.73 -2.25
C GLY A 50 1.67 -4.42 -2.44
N VAL A 51 0.82 -4.33 -3.45
CA VAL A 51 0.03 -3.13 -3.77
C VAL A 51 -0.89 -2.71 -2.60
N VAL A 52 -1.52 -3.68 -1.90
CA VAL A 52 -2.29 -3.37 -0.68
C VAL A 52 -1.40 -2.79 0.42
N ALA A 53 -0.23 -3.37 0.66
CA ALA A 53 0.70 -2.86 1.68
C ALA A 53 1.17 -1.43 1.35
N GLY A 54 1.50 -1.14 0.09
CA GLY A 54 1.88 0.19 -0.35
C GLY A 54 0.76 1.22 -0.17
N ALA A 55 -0.48 0.82 -0.43
CA ALA A 55 -1.67 1.65 -0.18
C ALA A 55 -1.79 2.04 1.30
N GLN A 56 -1.57 1.08 2.20
CA GLN A 56 -1.65 1.28 3.64
C GLN A 56 -0.52 2.17 4.16
N VAL A 57 0.68 2.12 3.57
CA VAL A 57 1.79 3.04 3.92
C VAL A 57 1.43 4.48 3.59
N VAL A 58 0.93 4.74 2.38
CA VAL A 58 0.54 6.11 1.99
C VAL A 58 -0.59 6.62 2.86
N PHE A 59 -1.54 5.75 3.22
CA PHE A 59 -2.60 6.09 4.17
C PHE A 59 -2.05 6.42 5.56
N LEU A 60 -1.14 5.61 6.10
CA LEU A 60 -0.51 5.85 7.40
C LEU A 60 0.24 7.18 7.40
N ALA A 61 1.11 7.41 6.43
CA ALA A 61 1.94 8.60 6.35
C ALA A 61 1.16 9.90 6.17
N MET A 62 0.07 9.85 5.39
CA MET A 62 -0.68 11.07 5.06
C MET A 62 -1.87 11.32 5.99
N VAL A 63 -2.45 10.27 6.57
CA VAL A 63 -3.76 10.34 7.24
C VAL A 63 -3.68 10.00 8.73
N ALA A 64 -2.76 9.13 9.17
CA ALA A 64 -2.73 8.65 10.57
C ALA A 64 -2.50 9.77 11.60
N ASP A 65 -1.67 10.77 11.28
CA ASP A 65 -1.39 11.91 12.17
C ASP A 65 -2.65 12.72 12.56
N ARG A 66 -3.71 12.70 11.74
CA ARG A 66 -4.97 13.39 12.09
C ARG A 66 -5.81 12.60 13.08
N TYR A 67 -5.88 11.29 12.89
CA TYR A 67 -6.79 10.42 13.62
C TYR A 67 -6.16 9.88 14.90
N PHE A 68 -4.82 9.81 14.94
CA PHE A 68 -4.05 9.44 16.11
C PHE A 68 -3.04 10.52 16.51
N PRO A 69 -3.49 11.74 16.92
CA PRO A 69 -2.60 12.83 17.29
C PRO A 69 -1.73 12.57 18.54
N ARG A 70 -1.93 11.41 19.21
CA ARG A 70 -1.15 10.94 20.36
C ARG A 70 -0.47 9.58 20.12
N ALA A 71 -0.49 9.07 18.88
CA ALA A 71 0.29 7.89 18.57
C ALA A 71 1.77 8.18 18.81
N HIS A 72 2.47 7.24 19.43
CA HIS A 72 3.91 7.37 19.63
C HIS A 72 4.57 7.44 18.25
N PRO A 73 5.35 8.48 17.91
CA PRO A 73 5.86 8.70 16.55
C PRO A 73 6.71 7.52 16.05
N LEU A 74 7.40 6.84 16.98
CA LEU A 74 8.17 5.63 16.69
C LEU A 74 7.27 4.48 16.20
N LEU A 75 6.05 4.36 16.71
CA LEU A 75 5.11 3.30 16.31
C LEU A 75 4.55 3.55 14.91
N VAL A 76 4.25 4.81 14.56
CA VAL A 76 3.86 5.22 13.21
C VAL A 76 4.98 4.90 12.22
N LEU A 77 6.22 5.30 12.55
CA LEU A 77 7.40 5.02 11.74
C LEU A 77 7.61 3.51 11.54
N VAL A 78 7.46 2.70 12.59
CA VAL A 78 7.56 1.23 12.48
C VAL A 78 6.51 0.68 11.52
N CYS A 79 5.26 1.13 11.62
CA CYS A 79 4.19 0.70 10.71
C CYS A 79 4.46 1.12 9.25
N GLU A 80 4.96 2.33 9.01
CA GLU A 80 5.37 2.80 7.68
C GLU A 80 6.50 1.96 7.10
N VAL A 81 7.56 1.72 7.88
CA VAL A 81 8.71 0.93 7.45
C VAL A 81 8.31 -0.50 7.15
N VAL A 82 7.53 -1.14 8.02
CA VAL A 82 7.04 -2.52 7.81
C VAL A 82 6.18 -2.59 6.55
N GLY A 83 5.23 -1.67 6.37
CA GLY A 83 4.40 -1.62 5.18
C GLY A 83 5.21 -1.39 3.90
N PHE A 84 6.23 -0.52 3.95
CA PHE A 84 7.10 -0.24 2.82
C PHE A 84 7.94 -1.47 2.44
N VAL A 85 8.50 -2.16 3.44
CA VAL A 85 9.23 -3.41 3.23
C VAL A 85 8.33 -4.46 2.58
N ILE A 86 7.10 -4.64 3.07
CA ILE A 86 6.15 -5.60 2.49
C ILE A 86 5.79 -5.22 1.04
N PHE A 87 5.58 -3.93 0.75
CA PHE A 87 5.34 -3.43 -0.61
C PHE A 87 6.50 -3.76 -1.55
N VAL A 88 7.73 -3.41 -1.17
CA VAL A 88 8.94 -3.66 -1.97
C VAL A 88 9.14 -5.15 -2.18
N LEU A 89 9.04 -5.96 -1.12
CA LEU A 89 9.18 -7.41 -1.22
C LEU A 89 8.10 -8.03 -2.11
N GLY A 90 6.85 -7.59 -2.00
CA GLY A 90 5.76 -8.07 -2.84
C GLY A 90 5.97 -7.76 -4.32
N LEU A 91 6.40 -6.54 -4.65
CA LEU A 91 6.72 -6.15 -6.03
C LEU A 91 7.95 -6.86 -6.58
N VAL A 92 9.03 -6.95 -5.79
CA VAL A 92 10.27 -7.63 -6.20
C VAL A 92 10.01 -9.13 -6.41
N ALA A 93 9.27 -9.77 -5.51
CA ALA A 93 8.91 -11.18 -5.66
C ALA A 93 8.06 -11.40 -6.92
N ALA A 94 7.07 -10.54 -7.17
CA ALA A 94 6.25 -10.63 -8.38
C ALA A 94 7.09 -10.45 -9.65
N ALA A 95 7.97 -9.43 -9.70
CA ALA A 95 8.83 -9.17 -10.84
C ALA A 95 9.85 -10.30 -11.08
N TRP A 96 10.43 -10.85 -10.01
CA TRP A 96 11.40 -11.93 -10.08
C TRP A 96 10.78 -13.24 -10.57
N MET A 97 9.57 -13.56 -10.12
CA MET A 97 8.86 -14.75 -10.60
C MET A 97 8.46 -14.60 -12.07
N LEU A 98 8.04 -13.40 -12.49
CA LEU A 98 7.67 -13.11 -13.88
C LEU A 98 8.88 -13.08 -14.83
N TRP A 99 10.08 -12.79 -14.32
CA TRP A 99 11.34 -12.86 -15.08
C TRP A 99 11.86 -14.28 -15.27
N ASN A 100 11.50 -15.21 -14.38
CA ASN A 100 11.96 -16.60 -14.41
C ASN A 100 11.00 -17.57 -15.14
N GLU A 101 9.88 -17.06 -15.67
CA GLU A 101 8.95 -17.77 -16.57
C GLU A 101 9.31 -17.52 -18.04
#